data_AF-A0A2G9T8S2-F1
#
_entry.id   AF-A0A2G9T8S2-F1
#
_cell.length_a   1.000
_cell.length_b   1.000
_cell.length_c   1.000
_cell.angle_alpha   90.00
_cell.angle_beta   90.00
_cell.angle_gamma   90.00
#
_symmetry.space_group_name_H-M   'P 1'
#
loop_
_entity.id
_entity.type
_entity.pdbx_description
1 polymer ?
#
loop_
_entity_poly.entity_id
_entity_poly.type
_entity_poly.pdbx_seq_one_letter_code
_entity_poly.pdbx_strand_id
1 'polypeptide(L)'
;MSVDGFSITDTFQLAWQWSYQLGCAVVDCNGFTYAGCEYNPSGNFLGSMIYEVGEPCQTDADCKCEGCGCSQEEALCVPGVIPIKPVYWVPPEKIETHCDLDNGQTDELRQIWVNQHNQYRSLVAKGQAKNGTHGGFAAKAARMLKMSYDCAAEASVMSWIKNCIFKHNPGSDRPGYGQSLWSGSGSLFKANMTQLAVWSVHSWFNELPTHGAPADNILTWGVFNTGIGHYTALAWQNTHRVGCGVVYCKGWVITGCEYNPPGDVIGSIIYEMGDPCVTDADCKCTGCKCSQEEALCIPPSS
;
A
#
# COMPACT_ATOMS: atom_id res chain seq x y z
N MET A 1 20.45 22.17 9.02
CA MET A 1 21.52 22.34 10.01
C MET A 1 21.91 20.95 10.47
N SER A 2 23.12 20.50 10.13
CA SER A 2 23.70 19.25 10.61
C SER A 2 24.53 19.56 11.85
N VAL A 3 24.15 19.00 12.99
CA VAL A 3 25.03 18.85 14.13
C VAL A 3 25.52 17.40 14.10
N ASP A 4 26.85 17.25 14.06
CA ASP A 4 27.62 16.01 14.23
C ASP A 4 27.21 14.82 13.34
N GLY A 5 27.54 14.87 12.05
CA GLY A 5 27.70 13.67 11.19
C GLY A 5 26.47 12.79 10.94
N PHE A 6 25.36 12.99 11.64
CA PHE A 6 24.11 12.26 11.49
C PHE A 6 23.16 13.08 10.62
N SER A 7 22.75 12.50 9.49
CA SER A 7 21.67 13.02 8.69
C SER A 7 20.33 12.69 9.37
N ILE A 8 19.31 13.54 9.17
CA ILE A 8 17.95 13.25 9.66
C ILE A 8 17.41 11.92 9.11
N THR A 9 17.89 11.50 7.94
CA THR A 9 17.60 10.19 7.34
C THR A 9 18.07 9.04 8.21
N ASP A 10 19.17 9.20 8.94
CA ASP A 10 19.77 8.14 9.74
C ASP A 10 18.93 7.90 11.00
N THR A 11 18.40 8.98 11.58
CA THR A 11 17.43 8.93 12.68
C THR A 11 16.13 8.23 12.27
N PHE A 12 15.64 8.49 11.05
CA PHE A 12 14.40 7.89 10.56
C PHE A 12 14.53 6.39 10.32
N GLN A 13 15.70 5.92 9.85
CA GLN A 13 15.91 4.50 9.65
C GLN A 13 15.98 3.75 10.98
N LEU A 14 16.59 4.36 12.00
CA LEU A 14 16.71 3.78 13.34
C LEU A 14 15.35 3.64 14.04
N ALA A 15 14.45 4.59 13.83
CA ALA A 15 13.10 4.59 14.42
C ALA A 15 12.05 3.90 13.54
N TRP A 16 12.43 3.32 12.41
CA TRP A 16 11.49 2.72 11.47
C TRP A 16 10.83 1.49 12.09
N GLN A 17 9.52 1.56 12.37
CA GLN A 17 8.81 0.55 13.16
C GLN A 17 8.88 -0.88 12.58
N TRP A 18 9.15 -1.01 11.28
CA TRP A 18 9.23 -2.30 10.60
C TRP A 18 10.64 -2.85 10.51
N SER A 19 11.66 -2.12 10.96
CA SER A 19 13.04 -2.57 10.97
C SER A 19 13.36 -3.21 12.31
N TYR A 20 13.51 -4.54 12.32
CA TYR A 20 13.72 -5.33 13.54
C TYR A 20 14.99 -6.20 13.48
N GLN A 21 15.69 -6.21 12.34
CA GLN A 21 17.03 -6.78 12.22
C GLN A 21 18.01 -5.65 11.95
N LEU A 22 19.15 -5.72 12.63
CA LEU A 22 20.22 -4.75 12.55
C LEU A 22 21.54 -5.49 12.39
N GLY A 23 22.32 -5.11 11.38
CA GLY A 23 23.70 -5.54 11.22
C GLY A 23 24.61 -4.32 11.18
N CYS A 24 25.58 -4.23 12.08
CA CYS A 24 26.51 -3.10 12.13
C CYS A 24 27.95 -3.58 11.96
N ALA A 25 28.77 -2.74 11.33
CA ALA A 25 30.19 -2.95 11.18
C ALA A 25 30.95 -1.65 11.48
N VAL A 26 32.12 -1.81 12.09
CA VAL A 26 33.07 -0.71 12.34
C VAL A 26 34.40 -1.09 11.70
N VAL A 27 34.98 -0.16 10.95
CA VAL A 27 36.26 -0.34 10.27
C VAL A 27 37.17 0.84 10.57
N ASP A 28 38.33 0.55 11.14
CA ASP A 28 39.39 1.53 11.33
C ASP A 28 40.20 1.69 10.04
N CYS A 29 40.27 2.93 9.56
CA CYS A 29 41.04 3.34 8.40
C CYS A 29 42.16 4.29 8.84
N ASN A 30 43.13 4.55 7.95
CA ASN A 30 44.23 5.44 8.30
C ASN A 30 43.74 6.89 8.48
N GLY A 31 43.62 7.33 9.73
CA GLY A 31 43.22 8.67 10.11
C GLY A 31 41.72 8.88 10.36
N PHE A 32 40.87 7.85 10.24
CA PHE A 32 39.44 7.92 10.59
C PHE A 32 38.84 6.53 10.82
N THR A 33 37.70 6.47 11.50
CA THR A 33 36.92 5.25 11.71
C THR A 33 35.57 5.38 11.00
N TYR A 34 35.18 4.35 10.24
CA TYR A 34 33.83 4.24 9.70
C TYR A 34 32.99 3.29 10.55
N ALA A 35 31.79 3.72 10.90
CA ALA A 35 30.74 2.85 11.43
C ALA A 35 29.54 2.91 10.49
N GLY A 36 28.97 1.75 10.17
CA GLY A 36 27.80 1.64 9.33
C GLY A 36 26.88 0.55 9.86
N CYS A 37 25.58 0.79 9.77
CA CYS A 37 24.55 -0.17 10.12
C CYS A 37 23.57 -0.34 8.96
N GLU A 38 23.19 -1.58 8.69
CA GLU A 38 22.11 -1.95 7.77
C GLU A 38 20.94 -2.52 8.56
N TYR A 39 19.74 -2.22 8.08
CA TYR A 39 18.48 -2.52 8.76
C TYR A 39 17.63 -3.37 7.83
N ASN A 40 17.01 -4.42 8.37
CA ASN A 40 16.07 -5.24 7.63
C ASN A 40 14.78 -5.45 8.43
N PRO A 41 13.60 -5.39 7.77
CA PRO A 41 13.30 -4.73 6.50
C PRO A 41 13.82 -3.31 6.39
N SER A 42 14.13 -2.87 5.16
CA SER A 42 14.55 -1.49 4.89
C SER A 42 13.40 -0.51 5.15
N GLY A 43 13.74 0.71 5.58
CA GLY A 43 12.77 1.77 5.86
C GLY A 43 13.00 3.04 5.04
N ASN A 44 12.61 4.18 5.59
CA ASN A 44 12.78 5.52 4.99
C ASN A 44 12.07 5.71 3.65
N PHE A 45 10.93 5.06 3.47
CA PHE A 45 10.11 5.28 2.28
C PHE A 45 9.45 6.66 2.35
N LEU A 46 9.70 7.49 1.34
CA LEU A 46 9.08 8.81 1.21
C LEU A 46 7.55 8.70 1.24
N GLY A 47 6.90 9.58 1.99
CA GLY A 47 5.44 9.59 2.15
C GLY A 47 4.88 8.51 3.09
N SER A 48 5.73 7.65 3.67
CA SER A 48 5.32 6.66 4.65
C SER A 48 5.55 7.14 6.08
N MET A 49 4.73 6.64 7.01
CA MET A 49 4.95 6.87 8.44
C MET A 49 6.17 6.09 8.92
N ILE A 50 7.06 6.75 9.67
CA ILE A 50 8.22 6.11 10.30
C ILE A 50 7.74 5.06 11.31
N TYR A 51 6.78 5.44 12.14
CA TYR A 51 6.06 4.59 13.06
C TYR A 51 4.61 5.07 13.23
N GLU A 52 3.71 4.17 13.63
CA GLU A 52 2.35 4.56 14.02
C GLU A 52 2.39 5.26 15.39
N VAL A 53 1.86 6.48 15.47
CA VAL A 53 1.73 7.21 16.75
C VAL A 53 0.64 6.55 17.59
N GLY A 54 1.00 6.08 18.78
CA GLY A 54 0.08 5.44 19.72
C GLY A 54 0.77 5.05 21.02
N GLU A 55 0.03 4.39 21.91
CA GLU A 55 0.58 3.80 23.13
C GLU A 55 1.46 2.58 22.78
N PRO A 56 2.55 2.34 23.53
CA PRO A 56 3.38 1.16 23.34
C PRO A 56 2.61 -0.11 23.71
N CYS A 57 3.05 -1.25 23.17
CA CYS A 57 2.43 -2.53 23.44
C CYS A 57 2.35 -2.80 24.96
N GLN A 58 1.22 -3.33 25.41
CA GLN A 58 1.04 -3.81 26.79
C GLN A 58 0.89 -5.33 26.81
N THR A 59 0.44 -5.92 25.71
CA THR A 59 0.19 -7.34 25.52
C THR A 59 0.64 -7.75 24.12
N ASP A 60 0.86 -9.05 23.91
CA ASP A 60 1.21 -9.59 22.59
C ASP A 60 0.15 -9.24 21.53
N ALA A 61 -1.11 -9.08 21.93
CA ALA A 61 -2.21 -8.71 21.03
C ALA A 61 -2.12 -7.25 20.52
N ASP A 62 -1.38 -6.39 21.21
CA ASP A 62 -1.15 -5.00 20.77
C ASP A 62 -0.13 -4.95 19.62
N CYS A 63 0.67 -6.00 19.47
CA CYS A 63 1.63 -6.12 18.40
C CYS A 63 0.94 -6.54 17.10
N LYS A 64 0.84 -5.58 16.18
CA LYS A 64 0.31 -5.77 14.83
C LYS A 64 1.30 -6.54 13.94
N CYS A 65 1.96 -7.58 14.47
CA CYS A 65 2.81 -8.50 13.72
C CYS A 65 2.55 -9.97 14.10
N GLU A 66 2.48 -10.86 13.11
CA GLU A 66 2.14 -12.27 13.33
C GLU A 66 3.25 -12.98 14.11
N GLY A 67 2.89 -13.62 15.22
CA GLY A 67 3.84 -14.32 16.09
C GLY A 67 4.74 -13.40 16.91
N CYS A 68 4.48 -12.09 16.93
CA CYS A 68 5.20 -11.17 17.81
C CYS A 68 4.69 -11.26 19.25
N GLY A 69 5.62 -11.10 20.19
CA GLY A 69 5.32 -10.83 21.58
C GLY A 69 5.49 -9.35 21.89
N CYS A 70 5.04 -8.94 23.07
CA CYS A 70 5.30 -7.61 23.61
C CYS A 70 6.37 -7.66 24.71
N SER A 71 7.48 -6.95 24.51
CA SER A 71 8.41 -6.60 25.57
C SER A 71 7.88 -5.36 26.28
N GLN A 72 7.09 -5.56 27.35
CA GLN A 72 6.54 -4.45 28.12
C GLN A 72 7.64 -3.58 28.75
N GLU A 73 8.76 -4.20 29.15
CA GLU A 73 9.90 -3.50 29.76
C GLU A 73 10.56 -2.53 28.78
N GLU A 74 10.75 -2.96 27.54
CA GLU A 74 11.38 -2.15 26.50
C GLU A 74 10.36 -1.33 25.70
N ALA A 75 9.07 -1.52 25.95
CA ALA A 75 7.96 -0.94 25.19
C ALA A 75 8.03 -1.27 23.68
N LEU A 76 8.53 -2.45 23.32
CA LEU A 76 8.75 -2.90 21.94
C LEU A 76 8.01 -4.20 21.63
N CYS A 77 7.46 -4.27 20.42
CA CYS A 77 7.04 -5.55 19.86
C CYS A 77 8.26 -6.38 19.48
N VAL A 78 8.39 -7.54 20.11
CA VAL A 78 9.50 -8.47 19.90
C VAL A 78 9.11 -9.54 18.88
N PRO A 79 9.93 -9.76 17.86
CA PRO A 79 9.75 -10.87 16.93
C PRO A 79 9.74 -12.21 17.66
N GLY A 80 8.69 -13.03 17.49
CA GLY A 80 8.79 -14.45 17.86
C GLY A 80 9.87 -15.14 17.02
N VAL A 81 10.33 -16.34 17.43
CA VAL A 81 11.44 -17.11 16.82
C VAL A 81 11.12 -17.65 15.41
N ILE A 82 10.20 -17.01 14.69
CA ILE A 82 9.84 -17.26 13.30
C ILE A 82 10.28 -16.01 12.54
N PRO A 83 10.95 -16.13 11.37
CA PRO A 83 11.35 -14.98 10.57
C PRO A 83 10.13 -14.15 10.22
N ILE A 84 9.93 -13.08 10.98
CA ILE A 84 8.84 -12.15 10.80
C ILE A 84 8.93 -11.54 9.41
N LYS A 85 7.76 -11.37 8.83
CA LYS A 85 7.48 -10.54 7.68
C LYS A 85 6.63 -9.41 8.27
N PRO A 86 6.87 -8.12 7.94
CA PRO A 86 5.96 -7.07 8.40
C PRO A 86 4.52 -7.47 8.04
N VAL A 87 3.53 -7.24 8.90
CA VAL A 87 2.14 -7.73 8.68
C VAL A 87 1.46 -7.16 7.44
N TYR A 88 2.11 -6.22 6.75
CA TYR A 88 1.77 -5.82 5.38
C TYR A 88 2.18 -6.84 4.30
N TRP A 89 2.86 -7.94 4.65
CA TRP A 89 3.21 -9.01 3.73
C TRP A 89 3.01 -10.38 4.37
N VAL A 90 1.79 -10.88 4.25
CA VAL A 90 1.50 -12.31 4.40
C VAL A 90 1.52 -12.89 2.99
N PRO A 91 2.37 -13.90 2.69
CA PRO A 91 2.27 -14.62 1.43
C PRO A 91 0.84 -15.10 1.22
N PRO A 92 0.30 -15.06 0.00
CA PRO A 92 -1.04 -15.55 -0.22
C PRO A 92 -1.18 -17.00 0.23
N GLU A 93 -2.12 -17.29 1.12
CA GLU A 93 -2.45 -18.66 1.53
C GLU A 93 -2.90 -19.51 0.33
N LYS A 94 -3.52 -18.84 -0.66
CA LYS A 94 -3.98 -19.42 -1.91
C LYS A 94 -3.74 -18.45 -3.06
N ILE A 95 -3.33 -18.99 -4.19
CA ILE A 95 -3.20 -18.27 -5.46
C ILE A 95 -4.43 -18.62 -6.31
N GLU A 96 -5.27 -17.63 -6.56
CA GLU A 96 -6.50 -17.75 -7.36
C GLU A 96 -6.47 -16.89 -8.62
N THR A 97 -5.61 -15.87 -8.65
CA THR A 97 -5.42 -15.00 -9.80
C THR A 97 -4.48 -15.62 -10.81
N HIS A 98 -4.89 -15.68 -12.08
CA HIS A 98 -4.08 -16.20 -13.17
C HIS A 98 -4.25 -15.36 -14.43
N CYS A 99 -3.15 -15.08 -15.12
CA CYS A 99 -3.15 -14.46 -16.45
C CYS A 99 -2.15 -15.16 -17.36
N ASP A 100 -2.61 -15.53 -18.56
CA ASP A 100 -1.79 -16.09 -19.65
C ASP A 100 -0.98 -14.99 -20.36
N LEU A 101 -0.09 -14.30 -19.62
CA LEU A 101 0.74 -13.21 -20.12
C LEU A 101 2.24 -13.50 -19.93
N ASP A 102 3.00 -13.41 -21.02
CA ASP A 102 4.46 -13.51 -20.98
C ASP A 102 5.10 -12.12 -20.84
N ASN A 103 4.96 -11.53 -19.65
CA ASN A 103 5.43 -10.18 -19.33
C ASN A 103 6.27 -10.11 -18.04
N GLY A 104 6.68 -11.26 -17.52
CA GLY A 104 7.47 -11.38 -16.31
C GLY A 104 6.69 -11.24 -14.99
N GLN A 105 5.39 -10.95 -15.01
CA GLN A 105 4.55 -10.97 -13.81
C GLN A 105 4.13 -12.41 -13.46
N THR A 106 4.10 -12.74 -12.17
CA THR A 106 3.73 -14.07 -11.68
C THR A 106 2.35 -14.04 -11.02
N ASP A 107 1.70 -15.19 -10.94
CA ASP A 107 0.41 -15.32 -10.24
C ASP A 107 0.50 -14.96 -8.75
N GLU A 108 1.64 -15.21 -8.12
CA GLU A 108 1.91 -14.75 -6.75
C GLU A 108 1.87 -13.21 -6.66
N LEU A 109 2.51 -12.50 -7.60
CA LEU A 109 2.47 -11.04 -7.65
C LEU A 109 1.03 -10.56 -7.83
N ARG A 110 0.30 -11.10 -8.80
CA ARG A 110 -1.09 -10.75 -9.08
C ARG A 110 -1.95 -10.87 -7.83
N GLN A 111 -1.78 -11.97 -7.10
CA GLN A 111 -2.49 -12.24 -5.87
C GLN A 111 -2.12 -11.25 -4.76
N ILE A 112 -0.83 -10.93 -4.59
CA ILE A 112 -0.36 -9.93 -3.62
C ILE A 112 -1.00 -8.56 -3.91
N TRP A 113 -0.99 -8.12 -5.16
CA TRP A 113 -1.55 -6.82 -5.56
C TRP A 113 -3.04 -6.72 -5.21
N VAL A 114 -3.86 -7.70 -5.61
CA VAL A 114 -5.30 -7.65 -5.34
C VAL A 114 -5.63 -7.82 -3.85
N ASN A 115 -4.87 -8.66 -3.13
CA ASN A 115 -5.03 -8.83 -1.68
C ASN A 115 -4.73 -7.52 -0.96
N GLN A 116 -3.62 -6.85 -1.29
CA GLN A 116 -3.22 -5.61 -0.63
C GLN A 116 -4.24 -4.49 -0.85
N HIS A 117 -4.78 -4.37 -2.06
CA HIS A 117 -5.86 -3.43 -2.34
C HIS A 117 -7.11 -3.72 -1.51
N ASN A 118 -7.56 -4.98 -1.48
CA ASN A 118 -8.76 -5.37 -0.74
C ASN A 118 -8.59 -5.25 0.78
N GLN A 119 -7.40 -5.51 1.33
CA GLN A 119 -7.10 -5.26 2.74
C GLN A 119 -7.27 -3.79 3.10
N TYR A 120 -6.70 -2.87 2.31
CA TYR A 120 -6.86 -1.44 2.57
C TYR A 120 -8.27 -0.93 2.33
N ARG A 121 -8.97 -1.43 1.30
CA ARG A 121 -10.39 -1.13 1.09
C ARG A 121 -11.24 -1.60 2.26
N SER A 122 -10.96 -2.77 2.82
CA SER A 122 -11.63 -3.28 4.04
C SER A 122 -11.37 -2.36 5.24
N LEU A 123 -10.12 -1.96 5.44
CA LEU A 123 -9.73 -1.09 6.54
C LEU A 123 -10.46 0.27 6.48
N VAL A 124 -10.58 0.84 5.29
CA VAL A 124 -11.35 2.07 5.04
C VAL A 124 -12.84 1.82 5.27
N ALA A 125 -13.40 0.75 4.69
CA ALA A 125 -14.83 0.44 4.82
C ALA A 125 -15.26 0.28 6.28
N LYS A 126 -14.43 -0.36 7.11
CA LYS A 126 -14.66 -0.54 8.55
C LYS A 126 -14.49 0.73 9.39
N GLY A 127 -13.97 1.82 8.80
CA GLY A 127 -13.64 3.05 9.54
C GLY A 127 -12.44 2.88 10.46
N GLN A 128 -11.47 2.04 10.07
CA GLN A 128 -10.26 1.72 10.84
C GLN A 128 -9.00 2.35 10.24
N ALA A 129 -9.11 2.98 9.06
CA ALA A 129 -8.00 3.66 8.39
C ALA A 129 -7.82 5.08 8.95
N LYS A 130 -6.62 5.40 9.46
CA LYS A 130 -6.31 6.75 9.97
C LYS A 130 -6.42 7.80 8.86
N ASN A 131 -7.07 8.93 9.15
CA ASN A 131 -7.31 10.00 8.19
C ASN A 131 -6.62 11.31 8.62
N GLY A 132 -5.54 11.68 7.92
CA GLY A 132 -4.72 12.85 8.25
C GLY A 132 -3.89 12.75 9.53
N THR A 133 -3.17 13.83 9.82
CA THR A 133 -2.17 13.89 10.91
C THR A 133 -2.73 14.28 12.27
N HIS A 134 -3.94 14.84 12.33
CA HIS A 134 -4.54 15.44 13.54
C HIS A 134 -5.47 14.50 14.32
N GLY A 135 -5.39 13.19 14.05
CA GLY A 135 -6.23 12.17 14.69
C GLY A 135 -7.59 12.01 13.99
N GLY A 136 -8.15 10.80 14.09
CA GLY A 136 -9.40 10.41 13.43
C GLY A 136 -9.22 9.30 12.39
N PHE A 137 -10.34 8.73 11.99
CA PHE A 137 -10.42 7.66 11.01
C PHE A 137 -11.26 8.09 9.81
N ALA A 138 -10.98 7.50 8.65
CA ALA A 138 -11.83 7.64 7.47
C ALA A 138 -13.25 7.18 7.80
N ALA A 139 -14.25 7.86 7.24
CA ALA A 139 -15.63 7.46 7.42
C ALA A 139 -15.86 6.04 6.90
N LYS A 140 -16.72 5.26 7.56
CA LYS A 140 -17.10 3.93 7.08
C LYS A 140 -17.71 4.00 5.68
N ALA A 141 -17.53 2.95 4.89
CA ALA A 141 -18.10 2.86 3.55
C ALA A 141 -19.30 1.92 3.53
N ALA A 142 -20.42 2.40 3.00
CA ALA A 142 -21.67 1.64 3.00
C ALA A 142 -21.63 0.41 2.08
N ARG A 143 -20.91 0.52 0.96
CA ARG A 143 -20.96 -0.46 -0.14
C ARG A 143 -19.68 -0.51 -0.99
N MET A 144 -18.52 -0.46 -0.35
CA MET A 144 -17.22 -0.53 -1.03
C MET A 144 -17.10 -1.86 -1.80
N LEU A 145 -16.84 -1.82 -3.12
CA LEU A 145 -16.72 -3.06 -3.90
C LEU A 145 -15.41 -3.79 -3.60
N LYS A 146 -15.43 -5.13 -3.58
CA LYS A 146 -14.20 -5.96 -3.57
C LYS A 146 -13.60 -5.98 -4.98
N MET A 147 -12.29 -5.78 -5.09
CA MET A 147 -11.56 -5.83 -6.35
C MET A 147 -11.24 -7.27 -6.75
N SER A 148 -11.35 -7.57 -8.05
CA SER A 148 -10.77 -8.74 -8.71
C SER A 148 -9.58 -8.33 -9.58
N TYR A 149 -8.76 -9.31 -9.99
CA TYR A 149 -7.62 -9.05 -10.86
C TYR A 149 -8.05 -8.99 -12.34
N ASP A 150 -7.53 -8.02 -13.10
CA ASP A 150 -7.86 -7.78 -14.51
C ASP A 150 -6.60 -7.90 -15.38
N CYS A 151 -6.49 -9.01 -16.11
CA CYS A 151 -5.36 -9.29 -16.99
C CYS A 151 -5.23 -8.28 -18.15
N ALA A 152 -6.33 -7.68 -18.61
CA ALA A 152 -6.28 -6.66 -19.66
C ALA A 152 -5.71 -5.34 -19.13
N ALA A 153 -6.07 -4.97 -17.89
CA ALA A 153 -5.45 -3.84 -17.19
C ALA A 153 -3.96 -4.09 -16.92
N GLU A 154 -3.56 -5.32 -16.54
CA GLU A 154 -2.13 -5.69 -16.41
C GLU A 154 -1.39 -5.52 -17.74
N ALA A 155 -1.92 -6.07 -18.82
CA ALA A 155 -1.31 -5.97 -20.14
C ALA A 155 -1.15 -4.51 -20.58
N SER A 156 -2.18 -3.68 -20.32
CA SER A 156 -2.18 -2.25 -20.60
C SER A 156 -1.09 -1.50 -19.83
N VAL A 157 -1.05 -1.61 -18.50
CA VAL A 157 -0.04 -0.90 -17.69
C VAL A 157 1.38 -1.39 -18.00
N MET A 158 1.57 -2.70 -18.20
CA MET A 158 2.86 -3.28 -18.58
C MET A 158 3.34 -2.79 -19.95
N SER A 159 2.43 -2.54 -20.90
CA SER A 159 2.78 -1.99 -22.21
C SER A 159 3.41 -0.60 -22.10
N TRP A 160 3.10 0.15 -21.04
CA TRP A 160 3.62 1.47 -20.77
C TRP A 160 4.90 1.44 -19.91
N ILE A 161 4.83 0.84 -18.72
CA ILE A 161 5.93 0.92 -17.75
C ILE A 161 7.19 0.18 -18.22
N LYS A 162 7.08 -0.78 -19.15
CA LYS A 162 8.23 -1.43 -19.81
C LYS A 162 9.15 -0.47 -20.56
N ASN A 163 8.66 0.71 -20.92
CA ASN A 163 9.46 1.75 -21.57
C ASN A 163 10.30 2.55 -20.56
N CYS A 164 10.18 2.26 -19.26
CA CYS A 164 10.89 2.97 -18.19
C CYS A 164 10.59 4.49 -18.21
N ILE A 165 9.30 4.83 -18.33
CA ILE A 165 8.81 6.21 -18.31
C ILE A 165 7.94 6.42 -17.07
N PHE A 166 8.43 7.19 -16.09
CA PHE A 166 7.68 7.53 -14.88
C PHE A 166 6.77 8.75 -15.12
N LYS A 167 5.70 8.51 -15.87
CA LYS A 167 4.62 9.46 -16.18
C LYS A 167 3.38 8.66 -16.54
N HIS A 168 2.18 9.18 -16.31
CA HIS A 168 0.97 8.54 -16.85
C HIS A 168 1.02 8.41 -18.38
N ASN A 169 0.63 7.25 -18.90
CA ASN A 169 0.36 7.06 -20.33
C ASN A 169 -0.72 8.04 -20.81
N PRO A 170 -0.62 8.53 -22.07
CA PRO A 170 -1.69 9.28 -22.69
C PRO A 170 -3.02 8.50 -22.64
N GLY A 171 -4.14 9.21 -22.59
CA GLY A 171 -5.46 8.58 -22.57
C GLY A 171 -5.76 7.69 -23.80
N SER A 172 -5.12 7.96 -24.95
CA SER A 172 -5.19 7.09 -26.13
C SER A 172 -4.61 5.70 -25.89
N ASP A 173 -3.63 5.61 -24.99
CA ASP A 173 -2.87 4.41 -24.66
C ASP A 173 -3.31 3.84 -23.30
N ARG A 174 -4.38 4.40 -22.72
CA ARG A 174 -5.01 3.98 -21.46
C ARG A 174 -6.52 3.88 -21.64
N PRO A 175 -7.04 2.78 -22.22
CA PRO A 175 -8.42 2.70 -22.70
C PRO A 175 -9.44 2.66 -21.54
N GLY A 176 -9.70 3.82 -20.95
CA GLY A 176 -10.68 3.98 -19.87
C GLY A 176 -10.21 3.50 -18.50
N TYR A 177 -8.91 3.29 -18.27
CA TYR A 177 -8.40 2.92 -16.95
C TYR A 177 -7.97 4.14 -16.11
N GLY A 178 -8.18 4.07 -14.80
CA GLY A 178 -7.45 4.91 -13.82
C GLY A 178 -6.03 4.37 -13.68
N GLN A 179 -5.09 5.13 -13.11
CA GLN A 179 -3.72 4.63 -12.94
C GLN A 179 -3.03 5.20 -11.71
N SER A 180 -2.29 4.34 -11.02
CA SER A 180 -1.31 4.74 -10.02
C SER A 180 0.07 4.24 -10.42
N LEU A 181 1.09 5.09 -10.27
CA LEU A 181 2.48 4.75 -10.54
C LEU A 181 3.31 4.94 -9.27
N TRP A 182 4.32 4.11 -9.09
CA TRP A 182 5.31 4.25 -8.02
C TRP A 182 6.69 3.90 -8.57
N SER A 183 7.74 4.53 -8.04
CA SER A 183 9.11 4.25 -8.46
C SER A 183 10.09 4.35 -7.31
N GLY A 184 11.24 3.69 -7.48
CA GLY A 184 12.30 3.68 -6.50
C GLY A 184 13.68 3.50 -7.13
N SER A 185 14.72 3.99 -6.47
CA SER A 185 16.13 3.85 -6.88
C SER A 185 17.01 3.36 -5.72
N GLY A 186 18.31 3.19 -5.94
CA GLY A 186 19.23 2.79 -4.87
C GLY A 186 19.01 1.35 -4.40
N SER A 187 18.80 1.13 -3.10
CA SER A 187 18.51 -0.21 -2.56
C SER A 187 17.17 -0.77 -3.06
N LEU A 188 16.21 0.08 -3.43
CA LEU A 188 14.87 -0.35 -3.84
C LEU A 188 14.87 -1.20 -5.12
N PHE A 189 15.70 -0.90 -6.11
CA PHE A 189 15.74 -1.72 -7.34
C PHE A 189 16.46 -3.06 -7.14
N LYS A 190 17.02 -3.32 -5.94
CA LYS A 190 17.53 -4.64 -5.53
C LYS A 190 16.50 -5.47 -4.75
N ALA A 191 15.40 -4.84 -4.32
CA ALA A 191 14.30 -5.55 -3.66
C ALA A 191 13.64 -6.52 -4.63
N ASN A 192 13.06 -7.60 -4.12
CA ASN A 192 12.32 -8.54 -4.95
C ASN A 192 10.96 -7.95 -5.39
N MET A 193 10.37 -8.50 -6.45
CA MET A 193 9.11 -7.98 -7.02
C MET A 193 7.95 -8.05 -6.01
N THR A 194 7.93 -9.03 -5.11
CA THR A 194 6.86 -9.20 -4.12
C THR A 194 6.87 -8.10 -3.08
N GLN A 195 8.05 -7.67 -2.61
CA GLN A 195 8.20 -6.50 -1.74
C GLN A 195 7.77 -5.21 -2.44
N LEU A 196 8.18 -5.04 -3.70
CA LEU A 196 7.84 -3.86 -4.50
C LEU A 196 6.32 -3.73 -4.73
N ALA A 197 5.63 -4.86 -4.94
CA ALA A 197 4.18 -4.90 -5.02
C ALA A 197 3.53 -4.39 -3.73
N VAL A 198 3.95 -4.89 -2.57
CA VAL A 198 3.44 -4.42 -1.26
C VAL A 198 3.73 -2.94 -1.04
N TRP A 199 4.98 -2.52 -1.22
CA TRP A 199 5.41 -1.16 -0.92
C TRP A 199 4.73 -0.12 -1.79
N SER A 200 4.48 -0.42 -3.06
CA SER A 200 3.78 0.53 -3.94
C SER A 200 2.34 0.75 -3.53
N VAL A 201 1.57 -0.31 -3.24
CA VAL A 201 0.19 -0.17 -2.74
C VAL A 201 0.16 0.52 -1.37
N HIS A 202 1.08 0.17 -0.48
CA HIS A 202 1.22 0.83 0.82
C HIS A 202 1.52 2.33 0.68
N SER A 203 2.42 2.70 -0.23
CA SER A 203 2.77 4.09 -0.51
C SER A 203 1.56 4.89 -0.98
N TRP A 204 0.76 4.32 -1.90
CA TRP A 204 -0.46 4.96 -2.37
C TRP A 204 -1.50 5.08 -1.27
N PHE A 205 -1.67 4.05 -0.43
CA PHE A 205 -2.58 4.10 0.70
C PHE A 205 -2.17 5.14 1.76
N ASN A 206 -0.87 5.29 2.02
CA ASN A 206 -0.32 6.22 3.02
C ASN A 206 -0.55 7.71 2.70
N GLU A 207 -1.06 8.02 1.53
CA GLU A 207 -1.56 9.36 1.22
C GLU A 207 -2.73 9.77 2.12
N LEU A 208 -3.59 8.83 2.53
CA LEU A 208 -4.70 9.12 3.44
C LEU A 208 -4.24 9.66 4.80
N PRO A 209 -3.36 8.98 5.57
CA PRO A 209 -2.85 9.52 6.82
C PRO A 209 -1.93 10.74 6.63
N THR A 210 -1.35 10.93 5.45
CA THR A 210 -0.44 12.06 5.16
C THR A 210 -1.19 13.34 4.78
N HIS A 211 -2.14 13.26 3.86
CA HIS A 211 -2.84 14.40 3.27
C HIS A 211 -4.23 14.62 3.85
N GLY A 212 -4.90 13.53 4.24
CA GLY A 212 -6.26 13.54 4.76
C GLY A 212 -7.33 13.67 3.67
N ALA A 213 -8.34 12.81 3.73
CA ALA A 213 -9.60 12.96 2.99
C ALA A 213 -10.55 13.92 3.74
N PRO A 214 -11.31 14.77 3.01
CA PRO A 214 -12.24 15.71 3.63
C PRO A 214 -13.42 14.98 4.29
N ALA A 215 -14.08 15.65 5.24
CA ALA A 215 -15.18 15.07 6.01
C ALA A 215 -16.42 14.71 5.18
N ASP A 216 -16.63 15.38 4.04
CA ASP A 216 -17.72 15.08 3.09
C ASP A 216 -17.35 13.96 2.10
N ASN A 217 -16.11 13.48 2.14
CA ASN A 217 -15.54 12.46 1.26
C ASN A 217 -15.62 12.82 -0.24
N ILE A 218 -15.68 14.11 -0.59
CA ILE A 218 -15.74 14.60 -1.98
C ILE A 218 -14.33 14.89 -2.50
N LEU A 219 -13.97 14.31 -3.65
CA LEU A 219 -12.71 14.61 -4.32
C LEU A 219 -12.81 15.93 -5.10
N THR A 220 -12.47 17.05 -4.45
CA THR A 220 -12.36 18.35 -5.13
C THR A 220 -10.97 18.54 -5.75
N TRP A 221 -10.81 19.54 -6.62
CA TRP A 221 -9.48 19.94 -7.11
C TRP A 221 -8.51 20.30 -5.97
N GLY A 222 -9.01 20.96 -4.92
CA GLY A 222 -8.19 21.31 -3.75
C GLY A 222 -7.67 20.06 -3.04
N VAL A 223 -8.53 19.05 -2.89
CA VAL A 223 -8.18 17.75 -2.29
C VAL A 223 -7.23 16.98 -3.19
N PHE A 224 -7.53 16.84 -4.48
CA PHE A 224 -6.66 16.14 -5.43
C PHE A 224 -5.25 16.73 -5.50
N ASN A 225 -5.13 18.06 -5.49
CA ASN A 225 -3.84 18.76 -5.54
C ASN A 225 -2.99 18.61 -4.26
N THR A 226 -3.50 18.00 -3.19
CA THR A 226 -2.68 17.61 -2.03
C THR A 226 -1.73 16.46 -2.33
N GLY A 227 -2.01 15.69 -3.39
CA GLY A 227 -1.27 14.47 -3.73
C GLY A 227 -2.01 13.18 -3.38
N ILE A 228 -3.26 13.24 -2.89
CA ILE A 228 -4.04 12.08 -2.42
C ILE A 228 -4.62 11.16 -3.52
N GLY A 229 -4.31 11.43 -4.79
CA GLY A 229 -4.95 10.80 -5.93
C GLY A 229 -4.77 9.28 -5.99
N HIS A 230 -3.64 8.74 -5.53
CA HIS A 230 -3.43 7.30 -5.59
C HIS A 230 -4.25 6.57 -4.53
N TYR A 231 -4.40 7.15 -3.33
CA TYR A 231 -5.34 6.65 -2.33
C TYR A 231 -6.77 6.68 -2.86
N THR A 232 -7.21 7.78 -3.49
CA THR A 232 -8.60 7.88 -3.95
C THR A 232 -8.90 6.90 -5.08
N ALA A 233 -7.96 6.62 -5.98
CA ALA A 233 -8.08 5.55 -6.96
C ALA A 233 -8.23 4.16 -6.29
N LEU A 234 -7.41 3.88 -5.27
CA LEU A 234 -7.46 2.63 -4.50
C LEU A 234 -8.78 2.48 -3.73
N ALA A 235 -9.29 3.56 -3.12
CA ALA A 235 -10.48 3.58 -2.29
C ALA A 235 -11.77 3.90 -3.07
N TRP A 236 -11.71 4.01 -4.40
CA TRP A 236 -12.88 4.39 -5.20
C TRP A 236 -13.95 3.30 -5.16
N GLN A 237 -15.18 3.64 -4.73
CA GLN A 237 -16.22 2.64 -4.44
C GLN A 237 -16.51 1.72 -5.62
N ASN A 238 -16.67 2.29 -6.81
CA ASN A 238 -17.14 1.56 -7.99
C ASN A 238 -16.01 0.88 -8.77
N THR A 239 -14.75 1.17 -8.45
CA THR A 239 -13.60 0.47 -9.02
C THR A 239 -13.47 -0.89 -8.36
N HIS A 240 -13.57 -1.95 -9.16
CA HIS A 240 -13.63 -3.33 -8.68
C HIS A 240 -12.77 -4.29 -9.52
N ARG A 241 -11.92 -3.77 -10.39
CA ARG A 241 -10.95 -4.52 -11.18
C ARG A 241 -9.62 -3.78 -11.17
N VAL A 242 -8.54 -4.51 -10.97
CA VAL A 242 -7.18 -3.95 -10.92
C VAL A 242 -6.19 -4.87 -11.64
N GLY A 243 -5.30 -4.30 -12.44
CA GLY A 243 -4.19 -5.02 -13.06
C GLY A 243 -2.90 -4.23 -12.89
N CYS A 244 -1.81 -4.89 -12.53
CA CYS A 244 -0.60 -4.22 -12.07
C CYS A 244 0.67 -4.85 -12.61
N GLY A 245 1.76 -4.09 -12.58
CA GLY A 245 3.05 -4.57 -13.06
C GLY A 245 4.22 -3.92 -12.35
N VAL A 246 5.37 -4.60 -12.42
CA VAL A 246 6.66 -4.07 -11.98
C VAL A 246 7.74 -4.34 -13.04
N VAL A 247 8.55 -3.32 -13.32
CA VAL A 247 9.65 -3.36 -14.28
C VAL A 247 10.91 -2.80 -13.64
N TYR A 248 11.99 -3.59 -13.67
CA TYR A 248 13.33 -3.10 -13.35
C TYR A 248 13.90 -2.34 -14.54
N CYS A 249 14.25 -1.08 -14.30
CA CYS A 249 14.89 -0.18 -15.23
C CYS A 249 16.38 -0.04 -14.89
N LYS A 250 17.14 0.70 -15.71
CA LYS A 250 18.58 0.89 -15.49
C LYS A 250 18.84 1.71 -14.22
N GLY A 251 19.06 1.03 -13.09
CA GLY A 251 19.40 1.63 -11.79
C GLY A 251 18.21 2.10 -10.95
N TRP A 252 16.99 1.76 -11.35
CA TRP A 252 15.74 2.10 -10.66
C TRP A 252 14.63 1.12 -11.04
N VAL A 253 13.49 1.20 -10.39
CA VAL A 253 12.34 0.32 -10.59
C VAL A 253 11.06 1.14 -10.68
N ILE A 254 10.12 0.69 -11.50
CA ILE A 254 8.78 1.27 -11.63
C ILE A 254 7.73 0.20 -11.40
N THR A 255 6.70 0.55 -10.63
CA THR A 255 5.46 -0.22 -10.54
C THR A 255 4.30 0.63 -11.03
N GLY A 256 3.24 -0.02 -11.49
CA GLY A 256 2.01 0.65 -11.83
C GLY A 256 0.81 -0.28 -11.70
N CYS A 257 -0.34 0.29 -11.32
CA CYS A 257 -1.64 -0.37 -11.45
C CYS A 257 -2.55 0.46 -12.32
N GLU A 258 -3.42 -0.23 -13.04
CA GLU A 258 -4.56 0.33 -13.74
C GLU A 258 -5.88 -0.17 -13.14
N TYR A 259 -6.85 0.73 -13.06
CA TYR A 259 -8.09 0.59 -12.30
C TYR A 259 -9.32 0.64 -13.22
N ASN A 260 -10.24 -0.30 -13.04
CA ASN A 260 -11.40 -0.46 -13.91
C ASN A 260 -12.71 -0.68 -13.11
N PRO A 261 -13.78 0.10 -13.35
CA PRO A 261 -13.79 1.39 -14.06
C PRO A 261 -12.83 2.42 -13.40
N PRO A 262 -12.50 3.52 -14.10
CA PRO A 262 -11.60 4.53 -13.57
C PRO A 262 -12.27 5.29 -12.42
N GLY A 263 -11.48 5.63 -11.41
CA GLY A 263 -11.88 6.49 -10.30
C GLY A 263 -11.55 7.96 -10.54
N ASP A 264 -11.34 8.68 -9.43
CA ASP A 264 -10.85 10.07 -9.39
C ASP A 264 -11.65 11.09 -10.19
N VAL A 265 -12.97 10.90 -10.26
CA VAL A 265 -13.86 11.87 -10.90
C VAL A 265 -14.01 13.09 -10.00
N ILE A 266 -13.39 14.21 -10.39
CA ILE A 266 -13.44 15.46 -9.63
C ILE A 266 -14.89 15.90 -9.40
N GLY A 267 -15.19 16.27 -8.15
CA GLY A 267 -16.51 16.66 -7.69
C GLY A 267 -17.41 15.50 -7.25
N SER A 268 -16.93 14.25 -7.38
CA SER A 268 -17.66 13.07 -6.92
C SER A 268 -17.18 12.61 -5.54
N ILE A 269 -18.03 11.88 -4.83
CA ILE A 269 -17.64 11.19 -3.60
C ILE A 269 -16.68 10.03 -3.94
N ILE A 270 -15.67 9.82 -3.10
CA ILE A 270 -14.71 8.71 -3.26
C ILE A 270 -15.47 7.38 -3.01
N TYR A 271 -16.28 7.36 -1.96
CA TYR A 271 -17.22 6.28 -1.64
C TYR A 271 -18.42 6.81 -0.86
N GLU A 272 -19.53 6.07 -0.91
CA GLU A 272 -20.73 6.38 -0.12
C GLU A 272 -20.45 6.09 1.35
N MET A 273 -20.53 7.13 2.19
CA MET A 273 -20.36 6.98 3.63
C MET A 273 -21.58 6.32 4.25
N GLY A 274 -21.36 5.38 5.17
CA GLY A 274 -22.42 4.70 5.90
C GLY A 274 -21.94 3.41 6.54
N ASP A 275 -22.83 2.72 7.26
CA ASP A 275 -22.49 1.43 7.86
C ASP A 275 -22.23 0.37 6.78
N PRO A 276 -21.19 -0.46 6.93
CA PRO A 276 -20.86 -1.48 5.95
C PRO A 276 -21.96 -2.52 5.77
N CYS A 277 -21.88 -3.23 4.64
CA CYS A 277 -22.84 -4.28 4.35
C CYS A 277 -22.86 -5.34 5.46
N VAL A 278 -24.06 -5.76 5.84
CA VAL A 278 -24.30 -6.93 6.71
C VAL A 278 -25.04 -8.02 5.93
N THR A 279 -25.81 -7.63 4.92
CA THR A 279 -26.55 -8.50 4.02
C THR A 279 -26.23 -8.18 2.57
N ASP A 280 -26.51 -9.13 1.67
CA ASP A 280 -26.36 -8.93 0.22
C ASP A 280 -27.17 -7.72 -0.29
N ALA A 281 -28.31 -7.43 0.34
CA ALA A 281 -29.17 -6.30 -0.03
C ALA A 281 -28.51 -4.93 0.24
N ASP A 282 -27.64 -4.86 1.25
CA ASP A 282 -26.96 -3.63 1.63
C ASP A 282 -26.00 -3.14 0.55
N CYS A 283 -25.55 -4.00 -0.36
CA CYS A 283 -24.69 -3.63 -1.48
C CYS A 283 -25.40 -2.78 -2.54
N LYS A 284 -26.74 -2.85 -2.64
CA LYS A 284 -27.56 -2.15 -3.66
C LYS A 284 -27.05 -2.33 -5.10
N CYS A 285 -26.54 -3.52 -5.43
CA CYS A 285 -26.23 -3.90 -6.81
C CYS A 285 -26.74 -5.32 -7.12
N THR A 286 -27.16 -5.52 -8.36
CA THR A 286 -27.75 -6.79 -8.82
C THR A 286 -26.72 -7.91 -8.77
N GLY A 287 -27.01 -8.98 -8.04
CA GLY A 287 -26.15 -10.16 -7.96
C GLY A 287 -24.94 -10.02 -7.02
N CYS A 288 -24.78 -8.87 -6.36
CA CYS A 288 -23.69 -8.66 -5.42
C CYS A 288 -23.86 -9.47 -4.14
N LYS A 289 -22.74 -9.85 -3.52
CA LYS A 289 -22.68 -10.53 -2.23
C LYS A 289 -21.96 -9.67 -1.19
N CYS A 290 -22.41 -9.71 0.04
CA CYS A 290 -21.69 -9.04 1.12
C CYS A 290 -20.66 -9.98 1.75
N SER A 291 -19.39 -9.58 1.72
CA SER A 291 -18.36 -10.14 2.60
C SER A 291 -18.41 -9.39 3.94
N GLN A 292 -19.16 -9.91 4.91
CA GLN A 292 -19.33 -9.26 6.21
C GLN A 292 -18.00 -9.07 6.94
N GLU A 293 -17.14 -10.10 6.89
CA GLU A 293 -15.83 -10.06 7.55
C GLU A 293 -14.93 -8.96 6.96
N GLU A 294 -14.97 -8.77 5.65
CA GLU A 294 -14.16 -7.76 4.98
C GLU A 294 -14.87 -6.41 4.88
N ALA A 295 -16.17 -6.31 5.19
CA ALA A 295 -16.97 -5.11 4.96
C ALA A 295 -16.99 -4.67 3.47
N LEU A 296 -16.91 -5.63 2.54
CA LEU A 296 -16.84 -5.38 1.09
C LEU A 296 -17.96 -6.06 0.32
N CYS A 297 -18.45 -5.40 -0.71
CA CYS A 297 -19.44 -5.92 -1.65
C CYS A 297 -18.76 -6.60 -2.83
N ILE A 298 -18.96 -7.90 -2.99
CA ILE A 298 -18.41 -8.70 -4.07
C ILE A 298 -19.35 -8.56 -5.29
N PRO A 299 -18.91 -7.95 -6.40
CA PRO A 299 -19.71 -7.91 -7.62
C PRO A 299 -19.86 -9.32 -8.21
N PRO A 300 -20.91 -9.60 -9.00
CA PRO A 300 -21.01 -10.87 -9.71
C PRO A 300 -19.83 -11.03 -10.67
N SER A 301 -19.31 -12.25 -10.80
CA SER A 301 -18.28 -12.58 -11.80
C SER A 301 -18.77 -12.16 -13.19
N SER A 302 -17.91 -11.45 -13.93
CA SER A 302 -18.16 -11.07 -15.32
C SER A 302 -17.54 -12.09 -16.27
#